data_AF-L0DMZ6-F1
#
_entry.id   AF-L0DMZ6-F1
#
_cell.length_a   1.000
_cell.length_b   1.000
_cell.length_c   1.000
_cell.angle_alpha   90.00
_cell.angle_beta   90.00
_cell.angle_gamma   90.00
#
_symmetry.space_group_name_H-M   'P 1'
#
loop_
_entity.id
_entity.type
_entity.pdbx_description
1 polymer ?
#
loop_
_entity_poly.entity_id
_entity_poly.type
_entity_poly.pdbx_seq_one_letter_code
_entity_poly.pdbx_strand_id
1 'polypeptide(L)'
;MEWIESLVLGLVQGLTEFLPVSSDGHLTITQMVFARLTGHGRPAAENLFFDVMLHLGTLTAILVHYRAVARTGLRGLLGANEVPPAYQRAAVIRVGTLMVVATLPLLPYAYFKRYLLSTFESPTAVGFGFLTTATVLLVTLRLRGGEKGPDQMTWLDALLIGIAQTFAPLPGVSRSGLTVATALGLGMSRAWSVGFSLLIAFPAILGATVMELKDFDQSTLTTDRVAQTIAATIVAGLIGYIAIIWLVKIVRAGRLWYFSVYLLVLAIAVLTTNALSKGSLDAPNAKASERATWLSPAGSGVGRAGEQRPRQSLGRGLSTRTRPGPLDLVLATPVTSTNANLVLGRTLAGDP
;
A
#
# COMPACT_ATOMS: atom_id res chain seq x y z
N MET A 1 -23.35 -2.84 -11.06
CA MET A 1 -22.72 -1.60 -10.57
C MET A 1 -23.59 -0.46 -10.98
N GLU A 2 -23.83 0.46 -10.06
CA GLU A 2 -24.47 1.72 -10.39
C GLU A 2 -23.44 2.68 -10.99
N TRP A 3 -23.86 3.54 -11.91
CA TRP A 3 -22.98 4.53 -12.53
C TRP A 3 -22.31 5.46 -11.51
N ILE A 4 -23.03 5.82 -10.45
CA ILE A 4 -22.50 6.69 -9.39
C ILE A 4 -21.39 5.97 -8.63
N GLU A 5 -21.59 4.69 -8.30
CA GLU A 5 -20.61 3.89 -7.59
C GLU A 5 -19.31 3.76 -8.41
N SER A 6 -19.41 3.45 -9.71
CA SER A 6 -18.22 3.31 -10.56
C SER A 6 -17.43 4.60 -10.70
N LEU A 7 -18.10 5.74 -10.90
CA LEU A 7 -17.44 7.05 -11.00
C LEU A 7 -16.79 7.48 -9.68
N VAL A 8 -17.43 7.21 -8.55
CA VAL A 8 -16.85 7.50 -7.22
C VAL A 8 -15.63 6.62 -6.97
N LEU A 9 -15.68 5.32 -7.30
CA LEU A 9 -14.51 4.44 -7.17
C LEU A 9 -13.37 4.87 -8.09
N GLY A 10 -13.66 5.31 -9.31
CA GLY A 10 -12.67 5.90 -10.21
C GLY A 10 -12.01 7.16 -9.62
N LEU A 11 -12.81 8.05 -9.03
CA LEU A 11 -12.30 9.24 -8.33
C LEU A 11 -11.42 8.86 -7.14
N VAL A 12 -11.87 7.90 -6.32
CA VAL A 12 -11.13 7.40 -5.16
C VAL A 12 -9.80 6.81 -5.60
N GLN A 13 -9.78 5.92 -6.59
CA GLN A 13 -8.53 5.36 -7.12
C GLN A 13 -7.59 6.46 -7.60
N GLY A 14 -8.08 7.37 -8.45
CA GLY A 14 -7.27 8.45 -8.99
C GLY A 14 -6.64 9.30 -7.89
N LEU A 15 -7.42 9.65 -6.86
CA LEU A 15 -6.92 10.45 -5.76
C LEU A 15 -5.90 9.70 -4.90
N THR A 16 -6.08 8.40 -4.70
CA THR A 16 -5.39 7.65 -3.64
C THR A 16 -4.24 6.76 -4.13
N GLU A 17 -4.15 6.46 -5.43
CA GLU A 17 -3.12 5.57 -5.99
C GLU A 17 -1.70 6.09 -5.74
N PHE A 18 -1.49 7.39 -5.93
CA PHE A 18 -0.17 8.02 -5.78
C PHE A 18 0.02 8.66 -4.43
N LEU A 19 -1.04 9.18 -3.82
CA LEU A 19 -0.96 9.72 -2.48
C LEU A 19 -0.60 8.61 -1.50
N PRO A 20 0.18 8.92 -0.44
CA PRO A 20 0.66 7.90 0.48
C PRO A 20 -0.45 7.51 1.47
N VAL A 21 -1.61 7.07 0.96
CA VAL A 21 -2.84 6.80 1.73
C VAL A 21 -3.44 5.41 1.46
N SER A 22 -2.84 4.62 0.57
CA SER A 22 -3.29 3.27 0.17
C SER A 22 -4.61 3.28 -0.61
N SER A 23 -4.52 3.17 -1.93
CA SER A 23 -5.67 3.08 -2.84
C SER A 23 -6.54 1.87 -2.58
N ASP A 24 -5.94 0.68 -2.47
CA ASP A 24 -6.66 -0.56 -2.19
C ASP A 24 -7.49 -0.49 -0.91
N GLY A 25 -6.93 0.13 0.15
CA GLY A 25 -7.66 0.36 1.40
C GLY A 25 -8.86 1.28 1.23
N HIS A 26 -8.70 2.37 0.48
CA HIS A 26 -9.79 3.33 0.22
C HIS A 26 -10.87 2.76 -0.70
N LEU A 27 -10.48 2.02 -1.75
CA LEU A 27 -11.43 1.29 -2.59
C LEU A 27 -12.23 0.30 -1.76
N THR A 28 -11.57 -0.48 -0.91
CA THR A 28 -12.23 -1.46 -0.03
C THR A 28 -13.25 -0.80 0.89
N ILE A 29 -12.88 0.31 1.58
CA ILE A 29 -13.84 1.04 2.43
C ILE A 29 -14.99 1.60 1.60
N THR A 30 -14.71 2.19 0.45
CA THR A 30 -15.73 2.82 -0.38
C THR A 30 -16.75 1.79 -0.85
N GLN A 31 -16.29 0.63 -1.30
CA GLN A 31 -17.15 -0.50 -1.66
C GLN A 31 -17.98 -0.99 -0.46
N MET A 32 -17.38 -1.07 0.74
CA MET A 32 -18.12 -1.42 1.97
C MET A 32 -19.21 -0.41 2.31
N VAL A 33 -18.94 0.89 2.13
CA VAL A 33 -19.93 1.96 2.36
C VAL A 33 -21.08 1.83 1.36
N PHE A 34 -20.79 1.66 0.07
CA PHE A 34 -21.83 1.43 -0.93
C PHE A 34 -22.65 0.18 -0.63
N ALA A 35 -22.01 -0.94 -0.30
CA ALA A 35 -22.72 -2.17 0.06
C ALA A 35 -23.68 -1.98 1.25
N ARG A 36 -23.29 -1.16 2.24
CA ARG A 36 -24.16 -0.82 3.38
C ARG A 36 -25.31 0.11 3.00
N LEU A 37 -25.09 1.04 2.07
CA LEU A 37 -26.11 2.01 1.64
C LEU A 37 -27.13 1.41 0.66
N THR A 38 -26.68 0.53 -0.24
CA THR A 38 -27.52 -0.05 -1.30
C THR A 38 -28.06 -1.43 -0.93
N GLY A 39 -27.49 -2.08 0.11
CA GLY A 39 -27.82 -3.46 0.48
C GLY A 39 -27.22 -4.52 -0.45
N HIS A 40 -26.46 -4.13 -1.47
CA HIS A 40 -25.90 -5.04 -2.47
C HIS A 40 -24.37 -5.03 -2.39
N GLY A 41 -23.79 -6.14 -1.93
CA GLY A 41 -22.34 -6.36 -1.99
C GLY A 41 -21.88 -6.80 -3.38
N ARG A 42 -20.66 -6.43 -3.78
CA ARG A 42 -20.06 -6.87 -5.04
C ARG A 42 -19.40 -8.24 -4.89
N PRO A 43 -19.63 -9.19 -5.80
CA PRO A 43 -18.85 -10.43 -5.85
C PRO A 43 -17.38 -10.12 -6.16
N ALA A 44 -16.45 -10.81 -5.51
CA ALA A 44 -15.00 -10.57 -5.67
C ALA A 44 -14.51 -10.68 -7.13
N ALA A 45 -15.09 -11.60 -7.92
CA ALA A 45 -14.74 -11.76 -9.33
C ALA A 45 -15.08 -10.52 -10.19
N GLU A 46 -16.12 -9.77 -9.82
CA GLU A 46 -16.54 -8.55 -10.52
C GLU A 46 -15.69 -7.32 -10.15
N ASN A 47 -14.94 -7.40 -9.06
CA ASN A 47 -14.02 -6.35 -8.64
C ASN A 47 -12.72 -6.42 -9.44
N LEU A 48 -12.24 -7.62 -9.78
CA LEU A 48 -10.92 -7.81 -10.38
C LEU A 48 -10.72 -7.00 -11.68
N PHE A 49 -11.58 -7.17 -12.68
CA PHE A 49 -11.45 -6.42 -13.93
C PHE A 49 -11.58 -4.92 -13.74
N PHE A 50 -12.52 -4.51 -12.89
CA PHE A 50 -12.75 -3.11 -12.60
C PHE A 50 -11.51 -2.48 -11.96
N ASP A 51 -10.97 -3.10 -10.90
CA ASP A 51 -9.81 -2.62 -10.15
C ASP A 51 -8.55 -2.60 -11.04
N VAL A 52 -8.33 -3.63 -11.87
CA VAL A 52 -7.27 -3.66 -12.89
C VAL A 52 -7.37 -2.47 -13.84
N MET A 53 -8.57 -2.22 -14.37
CA MET A 53 -8.81 -1.12 -15.30
C MET A 53 -8.64 0.25 -14.64
N LEU A 54 -8.96 0.38 -13.36
CA LEU A 54 -8.69 1.60 -12.60
C LEU A 54 -7.17 1.84 -12.43
N HIS A 55 -6.39 0.80 -12.13
CA HIS A 55 -4.92 0.85 -12.09
C HIS A 55 -4.30 1.21 -13.45
N LEU A 56 -4.87 0.73 -14.56
CA LEU A 56 -4.44 1.14 -15.91
C LEU A 56 -4.72 2.63 -16.18
N GLY A 57 -5.84 3.15 -15.67
CA GLY A 57 -6.18 4.56 -15.74
C GLY A 57 -5.14 5.43 -15.04
N THR A 58 -4.79 5.10 -13.80
CA THR A 58 -3.76 5.82 -13.05
C THR A 58 -2.36 5.61 -13.63
N LEU A 59 -2.02 4.42 -14.11
CA LEU A 59 -0.76 4.17 -14.84
C LEU A 59 -0.61 5.11 -16.05
N THR A 60 -1.69 5.31 -16.79
CA THR A 60 -1.74 6.28 -17.90
C THR A 60 -1.44 7.70 -17.42
N ALA A 61 -1.92 8.09 -16.23
CA ALA A 61 -1.59 9.38 -15.63
C ALA A 61 -0.09 9.57 -15.39
N ILE A 62 0.63 8.53 -14.94
CA ILE A 62 2.11 8.57 -14.80
C ILE A 62 2.75 8.81 -16.17
N LEU A 63 2.34 8.05 -17.18
CA LEU A 63 2.89 8.14 -18.54
C LEU A 63 2.66 9.51 -19.15
N VAL A 64 1.48 10.09 -18.94
CA VAL A 64 1.15 11.44 -19.42
C VAL A 64 1.94 12.50 -18.66
N HIS A 65 2.05 12.39 -17.34
CA HIS A 65 2.80 13.34 -16.50
C HIS A 65 4.28 13.36 -16.88
N TYR A 66 4.90 12.19 -17.00
CA TYR A 66 6.32 12.07 -17.34
C TYR A 66 6.60 11.92 -18.84
N ARG A 67 5.65 12.23 -19.73
CA ARG A 67 5.80 12.02 -21.19
C ARG A 67 7.03 12.71 -21.77
N ALA A 68 7.36 13.91 -21.32
CA ALA A 68 8.53 14.66 -21.81
C ALA A 68 9.83 13.99 -21.35
N VAL A 69 9.91 13.65 -20.07
CA VAL A 69 11.03 12.91 -19.46
C VAL A 69 11.25 11.56 -20.16
N ALA A 70 10.17 10.81 -20.40
CA ALA A 70 10.21 9.53 -21.08
C ALA A 70 10.67 9.66 -22.54
N ARG A 71 10.18 10.67 -23.29
CA ARG A 71 10.63 10.93 -24.67
C ARG A 71 12.12 11.31 -24.72
N THR A 72 12.59 12.17 -23.82
CA THR A 72 14.00 12.57 -23.75
C THR A 72 14.89 11.40 -23.37
N GLY A 73 14.47 10.59 -22.40
CA GLY A 73 15.17 9.36 -22.02
C GLY A 73 15.22 8.35 -23.17
N LEU A 74 14.14 8.18 -23.93
CA LEU A 74 14.11 7.30 -25.10
C LEU A 74 15.07 7.78 -26.19
N ARG A 75 15.11 9.08 -26.49
CA ARG A 75 16.07 9.66 -27.44
C ARG A 75 17.50 9.39 -27.03
N GLY A 76 17.83 9.59 -25.75
CA GLY A 76 19.16 9.31 -25.23
C GLY A 76 19.51 7.82 -25.22
N LEU A 77 18.54 6.95 -24.95
CA LEU A 77 18.70 5.50 -25.04
C LEU A 77 19.03 5.05 -26.47
N LEU A 78 18.40 5.69 -27.47
CA LEU A 78 18.63 5.49 -28.90
C LEU A 78 19.91 6.16 -29.42
N GLY A 79 20.68 6.83 -28.56
CA GLY A 79 21.99 7.41 -28.92
C GLY A 79 21.95 8.85 -29.42
N ALA A 80 20.85 9.59 -29.19
CA ALA A 80 20.84 11.03 -29.49
C ALA A 80 21.80 11.77 -28.54
N ASN A 81 22.80 12.47 -29.10
CA ASN A 81 23.82 13.18 -28.34
C ASN A 81 23.37 14.57 -27.84
N GLU A 82 22.27 15.10 -28.37
CA GLU A 82 21.72 16.42 -28.02
C GLU A 82 20.93 16.42 -26.69
N VAL A 83 20.79 15.27 -26.04
CA VAL A 83 20.08 15.17 -24.76
C VAL A 83 20.97 15.63 -23.59
N PRO A 84 20.40 16.17 -22.51
CA PRO A 84 21.18 16.53 -21.33
C PRO A 84 21.95 15.33 -20.76
N PRO A 85 23.10 15.53 -20.08
CA PRO A 85 23.95 14.45 -19.56
C PRO A 85 23.18 13.38 -18.76
N ALA A 86 22.20 13.80 -17.97
CA ALA A 86 21.41 12.90 -17.13
C ALA A 86 20.39 12.03 -17.92
N TYR A 87 20.22 12.29 -19.22
CA TYR A 87 19.41 11.49 -20.14
C TYR A 87 20.26 10.78 -21.18
N GLN A 88 21.59 10.87 -21.12
CA GLN A 88 22.46 10.08 -21.99
C GLN A 88 22.25 8.58 -21.76
N ARG A 89 22.61 7.77 -22.76
CA ARG A 89 22.37 6.33 -22.78
C ARG A 89 22.78 5.62 -21.48
N ALA A 90 23.96 5.92 -20.94
CA ALA A 90 24.46 5.31 -19.71
C ALA A 90 23.60 5.68 -18.49
N ALA A 91 23.18 6.93 -18.36
CA ALA A 91 22.32 7.40 -17.26
C ALA A 91 20.92 6.78 -17.34
N VAL A 92 20.34 6.70 -18.53
CA VAL A 92 19.01 6.08 -18.75
C VAL A 92 19.05 4.59 -18.47
N ILE A 93 20.08 3.87 -18.96
CA ILE A 93 20.28 2.45 -18.66
C ILE A 93 20.39 2.27 -17.15
N ARG A 94 21.20 3.08 -16.47
CA ARG A 94 21.39 2.99 -15.02
C ARG A 94 20.09 3.17 -14.25
N VAL A 95 19.31 4.22 -14.54
CA VAL A 95 18.00 4.41 -13.89
C VAL A 95 17.06 3.25 -14.18
N GLY A 96 17.01 2.78 -15.43
CA GLY A 96 16.23 1.60 -15.81
C GLY A 96 16.63 0.34 -15.06
N THR A 97 17.93 0.13 -14.84
CA THR A 97 18.41 -1.01 -14.06
C THR A 97 18.07 -0.88 -12.58
N LEU A 98 18.18 0.32 -11.99
CA LEU A 98 17.72 0.58 -10.62
C LEU A 98 16.22 0.30 -10.46
N MET A 99 15.40 0.63 -11.46
CA MET A 99 13.97 0.30 -11.46
C MET A 99 13.73 -1.21 -11.44
N VAL A 100 14.48 -1.97 -12.26
CA VAL A 100 14.41 -3.44 -12.26
C VAL A 100 14.77 -3.98 -10.88
N VAL A 101 15.90 -3.54 -10.31
CA VAL A 101 16.39 -3.99 -8.99
C VAL A 101 15.38 -3.70 -7.89
N ALA A 102 14.76 -2.52 -7.89
CA ALA A 102 13.70 -2.18 -6.94
C ALA A 102 12.41 -2.98 -7.14
N THR A 103 12.19 -3.56 -8.33
CA THR A 103 11.00 -4.37 -8.60
C THR A 103 11.24 -5.86 -8.33
N LEU A 104 12.49 -6.35 -8.40
CA LEU A 104 12.83 -7.76 -8.16
C LEU A 104 12.29 -8.33 -6.85
N PRO A 105 12.31 -7.62 -5.70
CA PRO A 105 11.76 -8.13 -4.45
C PRO A 105 10.25 -8.42 -4.49
N LEU A 106 9.50 -7.88 -5.46
CA LEU A 106 8.08 -8.22 -5.63
C LEU A 106 7.86 -9.58 -6.31
N LEU A 107 8.85 -10.17 -6.98
CA LEU A 107 8.65 -11.43 -7.71
C LEU A 107 8.16 -12.59 -6.82
N PRO A 108 8.68 -12.80 -5.59
CA PRO A 108 8.15 -13.83 -4.69
C PRO A 108 6.69 -13.61 -4.32
N TYR A 109 6.21 -12.36 -4.23
CA TYR A 109 4.81 -12.07 -3.92
C TYR A 109 3.87 -12.72 -4.95
N ALA A 110 4.27 -12.77 -6.23
CA ALA A 110 3.47 -13.41 -7.26
C ALA A 110 3.16 -14.89 -6.95
N TYR A 111 4.06 -15.57 -6.24
CA TYR A 111 3.88 -16.97 -5.81
C TYR A 111 3.07 -17.09 -4.52
N PHE A 112 3.27 -16.16 -3.56
CA PHE A 112 2.63 -16.22 -2.23
C PHE A 112 1.29 -15.47 -2.13
N LYS A 113 0.88 -14.72 -3.17
CA LYS A 113 -0.33 -13.88 -3.18
C LYS A 113 -1.57 -14.60 -2.63
N ARG A 114 -1.83 -15.86 -3.03
CA ARG A 114 -3.00 -16.63 -2.57
C ARG A 114 -3.04 -16.88 -1.06
N TYR A 115 -1.88 -17.13 -0.44
CA TYR A 115 -1.79 -17.34 1.00
C TYR A 115 -1.93 -16.03 1.79
N LEU A 116 -1.35 -14.94 1.26
CA LEU A 116 -1.40 -13.63 1.90
C LEU A 116 -2.82 -13.03 1.84
N LEU A 117 -3.46 -13.05 0.67
CA LEU A 117 -4.80 -12.47 0.49
C LEU A 117 -5.86 -13.18 1.34
N SER A 118 -5.88 -14.51 1.31
CA SER A 118 -6.84 -15.29 2.12
C SER A 118 -6.70 -15.08 3.63
N THR A 119 -5.51 -14.69 4.10
CA THR A 119 -5.23 -14.45 5.53
C THR A 119 -5.53 -13.01 5.95
N PHE A 120 -5.37 -12.03 5.04
CA PHE A 120 -5.42 -10.61 5.37
C PHE A 120 -6.58 -9.83 4.75
N GLU A 121 -7.45 -10.45 3.95
CA GLU A 121 -8.66 -9.79 3.43
C GLU A 121 -9.72 -9.57 4.53
N SER A 122 -9.56 -8.49 5.30
CA SER A 122 -10.59 -8.04 6.23
C SER A 122 -10.54 -6.52 6.45
N PRO A 123 -11.67 -5.88 6.78
CA PRO A 123 -11.67 -4.45 7.15
C PRO A 123 -10.75 -4.16 8.35
N THR A 124 -10.56 -5.14 9.23
CA THR A 124 -9.59 -5.04 10.35
C THR A 124 -8.16 -4.89 9.83
N ALA A 125 -7.78 -5.70 8.85
CA ALA A 125 -6.44 -5.64 8.25
C ALA A 125 -6.21 -4.31 7.53
N VAL A 126 -7.22 -3.81 6.79
CA VAL A 126 -7.17 -2.47 6.18
C VAL A 126 -6.91 -1.38 7.24
N GLY A 127 -7.62 -1.43 8.37
CA GLY A 127 -7.39 -0.51 9.49
C GLY A 127 -5.95 -0.57 10.04
N PHE A 128 -5.40 -1.76 10.24
CA PHE A 128 -3.99 -1.92 10.66
C PHE A 128 -2.98 -1.51 9.58
N GLY A 129 -3.30 -1.71 8.30
CA GLY A 129 -2.50 -1.22 7.19
C GLY A 129 -2.41 0.30 7.17
N PHE A 130 -3.54 0.99 7.41
CA PHE A 130 -3.54 2.45 7.54
C PHE A 130 -2.72 2.92 8.74
N LEU A 131 -2.80 2.24 9.91
CA LEU A 131 -1.94 2.56 11.06
C LEU A 131 -0.46 2.37 10.72
N THR A 132 -0.12 1.29 10.03
CA THR A 132 1.25 1.01 9.58
C THR A 132 1.76 2.13 8.69
N THR A 133 0.98 2.50 7.66
CA THR A 133 1.33 3.59 6.75
C THR A 133 1.42 4.93 7.48
N ALA A 134 0.47 5.25 8.36
CA ALA A 134 0.48 6.47 9.16
C ALA A 134 1.76 6.57 10.00
N THR A 135 2.17 5.48 10.63
CA THR A 135 3.37 5.40 11.46
C THR A 135 4.63 5.64 10.62
N VAL A 136 4.74 4.97 9.47
CA VAL A 136 5.89 5.15 8.56
C VAL A 136 5.99 6.60 8.09
N LEU A 137 4.87 7.21 7.71
CA LEU A 137 4.85 8.62 7.32
C LEU A 137 5.16 9.57 8.46
N LEU A 138 4.74 9.25 9.69
CA LEU A 138 5.07 10.07 10.86
C LEU A 138 6.58 10.08 11.12
N VAL A 139 7.25 8.95 10.94
CA VAL A 139 8.71 8.83 11.06
C VAL A 139 9.42 9.78 10.07
N THR A 140 8.82 10.06 8.91
CA THR A 140 9.41 11.00 7.93
C THR A 140 9.57 12.42 8.46
N LEU A 141 8.87 12.83 9.53
CA LEU A 141 9.11 14.12 10.21
C LEU A 141 10.55 14.27 10.70
N ARG A 142 11.19 13.15 11.07
CA ARG A 142 12.60 13.13 11.49
C ARG A 142 13.56 12.98 10.32
N LEU A 143 13.06 12.69 9.13
CA LEU A 143 13.84 12.50 7.92
C LEU A 143 13.86 13.81 7.12
N ARG A 144 14.99 14.51 7.15
CA ARG A 144 15.16 15.75 6.37
C ARG A 144 15.31 15.50 4.87
N GLY A 145 15.38 14.24 4.42
CA GLY A 145 15.90 13.89 3.11
C GLY A 145 17.39 14.24 3.01
N GLY A 146 18.04 13.85 1.93
CA GLY A 146 19.42 14.24 1.64
C GLY A 146 19.56 14.82 0.25
N GLU A 147 20.78 14.81 -0.26
CA GLU A 147 21.10 15.34 -1.59
C GLU A 147 21.23 14.25 -2.65
N LYS A 148 21.10 12.96 -2.27
CA LYS A 148 21.27 11.86 -3.22
C LYS A 148 20.24 11.95 -4.35
N GLY A 149 20.73 12.15 -5.55
CA GLY A 149 19.94 12.08 -6.78
C GLY A 149 20.15 10.79 -7.56
N PRO A 150 19.73 10.75 -8.84
CA PRO A 150 19.88 9.59 -9.70
C PRO A 150 21.33 9.12 -9.77
N ASP A 151 22.27 10.05 -9.91
CA ASP A 151 23.71 9.79 -10.06
C ASP A 151 24.36 9.17 -8.82
N GLN A 152 23.79 9.41 -7.65
CA GLN A 152 24.34 8.94 -6.37
C GLN A 152 23.61 7.71 -5.81
N MET A 153 22.46 7.35 -6.37
CA MET A 153 21.67 6.21 -5.92
C MET A 153 22.38 4.88 -6.22
N THR A 154 22.54 4.06 -5.19
CA THR A 154 23.19 2.75 -5.32
C THR A 154 22.18 1.64 -5.59
N TRP A 155 22.68 0.47 -6.01
CA TRP A 155 21.89 -0.74 -6.16
C TRP A 155 21.31 -1.24 -4.84
N LEU A 156 22.04 -1.04 -3.73
CA LEU A 156 21.56 -1.34 -2.40
C LEU A 156 20.38 -0.43 -2.03
N ASP A 157 20.47 0.87 -2.34
CA ASP A 157 19.35 1.79 -2.12
C ASP A 157 18.09 1.33 -2.89
N ALA A 158 18.26 0.96 -4.16
CA ALA A 158 17.17 0.43 -4.99
C ALA A 158 16.57 -0.86 -4.40
N LEU A 159 17.41 -1.80 -3.97
CA LEU A 159 16.98 -3.05 -3.37
C LEU A 159 16.20 -2.82 -2.06
N LEU A 160 16.66 -1.91 -1.19
CA LEU A 160 15.98 -1.59 0.07
C LEU A 160 14.62 -0.93 -0.17
N ILE A 161 14.50 -0.05 -1.17
CA ILE A 161 13.20 0.50 -1.60
C ILE A 161 12.30 -0.62 -2.13
N GLY A 162 12.86 -1.56 -2.89
CA GLY A 162 12.14 -2.73 -3.38
C GLY A 162 11.65 -3.66 -2.28
N ILE A 163 12.47 -3.88 -1.24
CA ILE A 163 12.07 -4.64 -0.05
C ILE A 163 10.92 -3.94 0.67
N ALA A 164 10.96 -2.61 0.81
CA ALA A 164 9.83 -1.87 1.38
C ALA A 164 8.56 -2.04 0.53
N GLN A 165 8.70 -2.11 -0.80
CA GLN A 165 7.59 -2.32 -1.73
C GLN A 165 6.91 -3.69 -1.56
N THR A 166 7.57 -4.72 -1.02
CA THR A 166 6.96 -6.05 -0.85
C THR A 166 5.86 -6.09 0.20
N PHE A 167 5.81 -5.11 1.09
CA PHE A 167 4.73 -4.95 2.06
C PHE A 167 3.53 -4.19 1.49
N ALA A 168 3.67 -3.53 0.35
CA ALA A 168 2.62 -2.73 -0.27
C ALA A 168 1.35 -3.52 -0.64
N PRO A 169 1.40 -4.80 -1.05
CA PRO A 169 0.19 -5.57 -1.34
C PRO A 169 -0.62 -5.96 -0.10
N LEU A 170 -0.16 -5.65 1.12
CA LEU A 170 -0.95 -5.85 2.33
C LEU A 170 -2.10 -4.83 2.38
N PRO A 171 -3.34 -5.24 2.71
CA PRO A 171 -4.49 -4.33 2.70
C PRO A 171 -4.28 -3.09 3.58
N GLY A 172 -4.55 -1.90 3.03
CA GLY A 172 -4.39 -0.62 3.72
C GLY A 172 -2.95 -0.10 3.82
N VAL A 173 -1.95 -0.85 3.35
CA VAL A 173 -0.57 -0.39 3.27
C VAL A 173 -0.37 0.42 1.99
N SER A 174 0.27 1.60 2.09
CA SER A 174 0.52 2.45 0.92
C SER A 174 1.89 2.19 0.30
N ARG A 175 1.90 1.74 -0.96
CA ARG A 175 3.13 1.59 -1.75
C ARG A 175 3.95 2.88 -1.84
N SER A 176 3.32 3.96 -2.27
CA SER A 176 3.99 5.26 -2.43
C SER A 176 4.47 5.78 -1.07
N GLY A 177 3.68 5.58 0.00
CA GLY A 177 4.08 5.92 1.36
C GLY A 177 5.34 5.20 1.82
N LEU A 178 5.40 3.87 1.67
CA LEU A 178 6.58 3.08 2.03
C LEU A 178 7.80 3.44 1.18
N THR A 179 7.65 3.45 -0.14
CA THR A 179 8.79 3.67 -1.05
C THR A 179 9.36 5.08 -0.96
N VAL A 180 8.51 6.11 -0.83
CA VAL A 180 8.97 7.50 -0.62
C VAL A 180 9.63 7.65 0.76
N ALA A 181 9.04 7.09 1.83
CA ALA A 181 9.62 7.17 3.16
C ALA A 181 10.99 6.48 3.24
N THR A 182 11.11 5.28 2.66
CA THR A 182 12.39 4.55 2.57
C THR A 182 13.42 5.34 1.76
N ALA A 183 13.04 5.88 0.61
CA ALA A 183 13.93 6.71 -0.21
C ALA A 183 14.45 7.95 0.56
N LEU A 184 13.58 8.63 1.31
CA LEU A 184 13.96 9.76 2.17
C LEU A 184 14.90 9.31 3.30
N GLY A 185 14.64 8.15 3.90
CA GLY A 185 15.48 7.55 4.95
C GLY A 185 16.87 7.17 4.46
N LEU A 186 17.01 6.81 3.18
CA LEU A 186 18.28 6.52 2.51
C LEU A 186 19.06 7.76 2.08
N GLY A 187 18.53 8.97 2.38
CA GLY A 187 19.19 10.24 2.09
C GLY A 187 18.96 10.75 0.66
N MET A 188 17.91 10.30 -0.03
CA MET A 188 17.54 10.85 -1.33
C MET A 188 16.93 12.25 -1.20
N SER A 189 17.12 13.05 -2.25
CA SER A 189 16.40 14.32 -2.38
C SER A 189 14.91 14.06 -2.48
N ARG A 190 14.08 14.95 -1.90
CA ARG A 190 12.61 14.84 -1.94
C ARG A 190 12.06 14.65 -3.36
N ALA A 191 12.62 15.39 -4.32
CA ALA A 191 12.23 15.29 -5.72
C ALA A 191 12.55 13.89 -6.28
N TRP A 192 13.75 13.37 -6.01
CA TRP A 192 14.13 12.04 -6.46
C TRP A 192 13.36 10.92 -5.74
N SER A 193 13.06 11.06 -4.44
CA SER A 193 12.25 10.09 -3.70
C SER A 193 10.86 9.90 -4.34
N VAL A 194 10.19 10.99 -4.70
CA VAL A 194 8.88 10.92 -5.38
C VAL A 194 9.04 10.41 -6.80
N GLY A 195 9.99 10.96 -7.56
CA GLY A 195 10.21 10.57 -8.95
C GLY A 195 10.54 9.08 -9.08
N PHE A 196 11.45 8.57 -8.26
CA PHE A 196 11.83 7.16 -8.27
C PHE A 196 10.68 6.25 -7.81
N SER A 197 9.93 6.63 -6.77
CA SER A 197 8.73 5.90 -6.33
C SER A 197 7.69 5.77 -7.45
N LEU A 198 7.44 6.86 -8.19
CA LEU A 198 6.51 6.85 -9.34
C LEU A 198 7.06 6.06 -10.53
N LEU A 199 8.38 6.08 -10.77
CA LEU A 199 9.01 5.29 -11.82
C LEU A 199 8.87 3.79 -11.55
N ILE A 200 9.18 3.33 -10.34
CA ILE A 200 9.04 1.90 -9.98
C ILE A 200 7.57 1.47 -9.88
N ALA A 201 6.64 2.44 -9.78
CA ALA A 201 5.22 2.12 -9.84
C ALA A 201 4.80 1.57 -11.20
N PHE A 202 5.44 1.99 -12.29
CA PHE A 202 5.16 1.51 -13.64
C PHE A 202 5.33 -0.02 -13.80
N PRO A 203 6.52 -0.61 -13.58
CA PRO A 203 6.70 -2.05 -13.74
C PRO A 203 5.89 -2.85 -12.70
N ALA A 204 5.67 -2.31 -11.50
CA ALA A 204 4.86 -2.97 -10.47
C ALA A 204 3.37 -3.04 -10.84
N ILE A 205 2.76 -1.92 -11.28
CA ILE A 205 1.34 -1.89 -11.70
C ILE A 205 1.15 -2.75 -12.95
N LEU A 206 2.05 -2.63 -13.92
CA LEU A 206 1.98 -3.43 -15.14
C LEU A 206 2.08 -4.93 -14.84
N GLY A 207 3.00 -5.33 -13.95
CA GLY A 207 3.13 -6.71 -13.50
C GLY A 207 1.86 -7.22 -12.81
N ALA A 208 1.31 -6.46 -11.86
CA ALA A 208 0.07 -6.81 -11.17
C ALA A 208 -1.11 -6.93 -12.16
N THR A 209 -1.25 -5.98 -13.09
CA THR A 209 -2.28 -5.99 -14.13
C THR A 209 -2.18 -7.24 -15.01
N VAL A 210 -0.98 -7.58 -15.50
CA VAL A 210 -0.77 -8.78 -16.34
C VAL A 210 -1.09 -10.07 -15.58
N MET A 211 -0.81 -10.10 -14.27
CA MET A 211 -1.17 -11.26 -13.45
C MET A 211 -2.68 -11.39 -13.27
N GLU A 212 -3.37 -10.30 -12.95
CA GLU A 212 -4.80 -10.30 -12.65
C GLU A 212 -5.66 -10.53 -13.90
N LEU A 213 -5.21 -10.06 -15.07
CA LEU A 213 -5.86 -10.36 -16.35
C LEU A 213 -5.88 -11.86 -16.69
N LYS A 214 -4.95 -12.67 -16.16
CA LYS A 214 -4.93 -14.12 -16.39
C LYS A 214 -6.01 -14.87 -15.61
N ASP A 215 -6.38 -14.34 -14.44
CA ASP A 215 -7.40 -14.91 -13.57
C ASP A 215 -8.80 -14.34 -13.88
N PHE A 216 -8.92 -13.51 -14.93
CA PHE A 216 -10.16 -12.83 -15.29
C PHE A 216 -11.12 -13.73 -16.07
N ASP A 217 -12.37 -13.83 -15.58
CA ASP A 217 -13.46 -14.54 -16.24
C ASP A 217 -14.30 -13.59 -17.13
N GLN A 218 -14.21 -13.81 -18.44
CA GLN A 218 -14.92 -13.01 -19.45
C GLN A 218 -16.45 -13.15 -19.36
N SER A 219 -16.99 -14.21 -18.74
CA SER A 219 -18.43 -14.40 -18.59
C SER A 219 -19.09 -13.33 -17.70
N THR A 220 -18.28 -12.55 -16.97
CA THR A 220 -18.74 -11.47 -16.08
C THR A 220 -18.94 -10.12 -16.78
N LEU A 221 -18.58 -10.01 -18.06
CA LEU A 221 -18.67 -8.78 -18.85
C LEU A 221 -20.07 -8.57 -19.44
N THR A 222 -20.70 -7.47 -19.08
CA THR A 222 -21.87 -6.91 -19.78
C THR A 222 -21.50 -5.58 -20.41
N THR A 223 -22.21 -5.17 -21.46
CA THR A 223 -21.97 -3.88 -22.14
C THR A 223 -21.99 -2.70 -21.17
N ASP A 224 -22.97 -2.67 -20.27
CA ASP A 224 -23.10 -1.60 -19.27
C ASP A 224 -21.91 -1.57 -18.31
N ARG A 225 -21.43 -2.75 -17.87
CA ARG A 225 -20.26 -2.85 -17.00
C ARG A 225 -19.01 -2.35 -17.68
N VAL A 226 -18.79 -2.74 -18.93
CA VAL A 226 -17.63 -2.27 -19.71
C VAL A 226 -17.66 -0.75 -19.84
N ALA A 227 -18.83 -0.18 -20.16
CA ALA A 227 -18.99 1.27 -20.27
C ALA A 227 -18.72 2.00 -18.94
N GLN A 228 -19.25 1.48 -17.83
CA GLN A 228 -19.01 2.01 -16.48
C GLN A 228 -17.53 1.91 -16.07
N THR A 229 -16.87 0.80 -16.35
CA THR A 229 -15.45 0.60 -16.06
C THR A 229 -14.59 1.58 -16.86
N ILE A 230 -14.84 1.73 -18.16
CA ILE A 230 -14.09 2.68 -19.00
C ILE A 230 -14.27 4.11 -18.48
N ALA A 231 -15.49 4.52 -18.14
CA ALA A 231 -15.74 5.84 -17.58
C ALA A 231 -14.97 6.05 -16.27
N ALA A 232 -15.01 5.07 -15.35
CA ALA A 232 -14.28 5.12 -14.10
C ALA A 232 -12.76 5.13 -14.30
N THR A 233 -12.22 4.39 -15.27
CA THR A 233 -10.81 4.40 -15.67
C THR A 233 -10.36 5.78 -16.16
N ILE A 234 -11.17 6.44 -16.99
CA ILE A 234 -10.89 7.81 -17.47
C ILE A 234 -10.86 8.77 -16.27
N VAL A 235 -11.85 8.69 -15.38
CA VAL A 235 -11.88 9.50 -14.15
C VAL A 235 -10.64 9.24 -13.29
N ALA A 236 -10.27 7.98 -13.06
CA ALA A 236 -9.08 7.61 -12.30
C ALA A 236 -7.79 8.18 -12.91
N GLY A 237 -7.66 8.16 -14.24
CA GLY A 237 -6.52 8.76 -14.93
C GLY A 237 -6.46 10.28 -14.81
N LEU A 238 -7.59 10.97 -14.99
CA LEU A 238 -7.67 12.43 -14.88
C LEU A 238 -7.38 12.91 -13.45
N ILE A 239 -8.03 12.29 -12.45
CA ILE A 239 -7.82 12.61 -11.04
C ILE A 239 -6.41 12.18 -10.60
N GLY A 240 -5.92 11.05 -11.07
CA GLY A 240 -4.56 10.56 -10.83
C GLY A 240 -3.48 11.55 -11.29
N TYR A 241 -3.68 12.19 -12.44
CA TYR A 241 -2.74 13.21 -12.94
C TYR A 241 -2.65 14.41 -11.98
N ILE A 242 -3.79 14.86 -11.46
CA ILE A 242 -3.86 15.95 -10.46
C ILE A 242 -3.20 15.49 -9.15
N ALA A 243 -3.47 14.25 -8.72
CA ALA A 243 -2.89 13.68 -7.51
C ALA A 243 -1.35 13.60 -7.55
N ILE A 244 -0.75 13.29 -8.71
CA ILE A 244 0.71 13.33 -8.90
C ILE A 244 1.27 14.74 -8.65
N ILE A 245 0.64 15.77 -9.24
CA ILE A 245 1.06 17.17 -9.07
C ILE A 245 1.00 17.56 -7.58
N TRP A 246 -0.08 17.19 -6.90
CA TRP A 246 -0.24 17.44 -5.47
C TRP A 246 0.80 16.70 -4.62
N LEU A 247 1.04 15.42 -4.92
CA LEU A 247 2.04 14.61 -4.24
C LEU A 247 3.41 15.27 -4.31
N VAL A 248 3.87 15.62 -5.51
CA VAL A 248 5.17 16.26 -5.73
C VAL A 248 5.26 17.55 -4.91
N LYS A 249 4.22 18.40 -4.93
CA LYS A 249 4.20 19.65 -4.18
C LYS A 249 4.27 19.44 -2.66
N ILE A 250 3.48 18.51 -2.13
CA ILE A 250 3.41 18.23 -0.68
C ILE A 250 4.72 17.63 -0.16
N VAL A 251 5.29 16.65 -0.89
CA VAL A 251 6.53 16.00 -0.49
C VAL A 251 7.70 16.97 -0.56
N ARG A 252 7.80 17.79 -1.62
CA ARG A 252 8.83 18.84 -1.73
C ARG A 252 8.76 19.84 -0.57
N ALA A 253 7.56 20.15 -0.10
CA ALA A 253 7.35 21.00 1.08
C ALA A 253 7.66 20.31 2.42
N GLY A 254 8.01 19.02 2.43
CA GLY A 254 8.25 18.26 3.66
C GLY A 254 6.99 17.98 4.48
N ARG A 255 5.82 17.97 3.84
CA ARG A 255 4.51 17.93 4.50
C ARG A 255 3.82 16.57 4.40
N LEU A 256 4.59 15.48 4.30
CA LEU A 256 4.08 14.10 4.27
C LEU A 256 3.25 13.73 5.50
N TRP A 257 3.51 14.38 6.63
CA TRP A 257 2.80 14.14 7.90
C TRP A 257 1.30 14.44 7.83
N TYR A 258 0.82 15.27 6.89
CA TYR A 258 -0.63 15.48 6.70
C TYR A 258 -1.36 14.17 6.41
N PHE A 259 -0.76 13.31 5.57
CA PHE A 259 -1.33 12.00 5.26
C PHE A 259 -1.27 11.05 6.45
N SER A 260 -0.25 11.17 7.30
CA SER A 260 -0.17 10.40 8.55
C SER A 260 -1.35 10.69 9.48
N VAL A 261 -1.65 11.98 9.72
CA VAL A 261 -2.79 12.38 10.57
C VAL A 261 -4.11 11.90 9.97
N TYR A 262 -4.30 12.10 8.66
CA TYR A 262 -5.47 11.62 7.95
C TYR A 262 -5.67 10.10 8.12
N LEU A 263 -4.62 9.32 7.87
CA LEU A 263 -4.66 7.87 7.99
C LEU A 263 -4.88 7.38 9.42
N LEU A 264 -4.33 8.07 10.42
CA LEU A 264 -4.56 7.72 11.82
C LEU A 264 -6.04 7.85 12.18
N VAL A 265 -6.67 8.96 11.79
CA VAL A 265 -8.11 9.19 12.02
C VAL A 265 -8.94 8.15 11.27
N LEU A 266 -8.62 7.90 9.99
CA LEU A 266 -9.33 6.92 9.17
C LEU A 266 -9.19 5.50 9.75
N ALA A 267 -7.99 5.11 10.18
CA ALA A 267 -7.75 3.82 10.79
C ALA A 267 -8.59 3.61 12.07
N ILE A 268 -8.64 4.62 12.95
CA ILE A 268 -9.48 4.57 14.15
C ILE A 268 -10.95 4.40 13.73
N ALA A 269 -11.45 5.19 12.78
CA ALA A 269 -12.82 5.08 12.31
C ALA A 269 -13.15 3.68 11.77
N VAL A 270 -12.28 3.11 10.93
CA VAL A 270 -12.45 1.75 10.37
C VAL A 270 -12.45 0.69 11.47
N LEU A 271 -11.49 0.75 12.40
CA LEU A 271 -11.36 -0.25 13.46
C LEU A 271 -12.54 -0.17 14.45
N THR A 272 -12.96 1.04 14.83
CA THR A 272 -14.11 1.24 15.73
C THR A 272 -15.41 0.80 15.08
N THR A 273 -15.68 1.20 13.83
CA THR A 273 -16.92 0.79 13.13
C THR A 273 -17.00 -0.72 12.95
N ASN A 274 -15.87 -1.37 12.64
CA ASN A 274 -15.79 -2.83 12.54
C ASN A 274 -15.99 -3.51 13.91
N ALA A 275 -15.42 -2.97 14.99
CA ALA A 275 -15.63 -3.48 16.35
C ALA A 275 -17.09 -3.37 16.80
N LEU A 276 -17.74 -2.22 16.54
CA LEU A 276 -19.16 -2.01 16.84
C LEU A 276 -20.07 -2.94 16.02
N SER A 277 -19.72 -3.20 14.75
CA SER A 277 -20.48 -4.10 13.88
C SER A 277 -20.43 -5.55 14.40
N LYS A 278 -19.29 -5.98 14.96
CA LYS A 278 -19.15 -7.28 15.63
C LYS A 278 -19.90 -7.33 16.97
N GLY A 279 -19.79 -6.27 17.79
CA GLY A 279 -20.49 -6.16 19.07
C GLY A 279 -22.02 -6.12 18.95
N SER A 280 -22.57 -5.69 17.81
CA SER A 280 -24.02 -5.74 17.54
C SER A 280 -24.56 -7.16 17.34
N LEU A 281 -23.71 -8.15 17.04
CA LEU A 281 -24.10 -9.56 16.92
C LEU A 281 -23.95 -10.32 18.25
N ASP A 282 -23.26 -9.73 19.24
CA ASP A 282 -23.06 -10.26 20.58
C ASP A 282 -24.00 -9.62 21.63
N ALA A 283 -24.87 -8.69 21.22
CA ALA A 283 -25.94 -8.21 22.09
C ALA A 283 -26.80 -9.42 22.49
N PRO A 284 -27.01 -9.68 23.81
CA PRO A 284 -27.67 -10.89 24.27
C PRO A 284 -29.07 -10.95 23.65
N ASN A 285 -29.19 -11.85 22.67
CA ASN A 285 -30.43 -12.13 21.98
C ASN A 285 -31.43 -12.54 23.07
N ALA A 286 -32.54 -11.82 23.21
CA ALA A 286 -33.59 -12.07 24.19
C ALA A 286 -34.25 -13.47 24.05
N LYS A 287 -33.76 -14.30 23.12
CA LYS A 287 -34.09 -15.72 22.94
C LYS A 287 -33.17 -16.68 23.73
N ALA A 288 -32.09 -16.19 24.34
CA ALA A 288 -31.23 -17.00 25.20
C ALA A 288 -31.83 -17.22 26.61
N SER A 289 -32.74 -16.35 27.06
CA SER A 289 -33.41 -16.50 28.36
C SER A 289 -34.48 -17.58 28.39
N GLU A 290 -35.02 -18.00 27.24
CA GLU A 290 -35.97 -19.14 27.16
C GLU A 290 -35.26 -20.51 27.25
N ARG A 291 -33.96 -20.59 26.94
CA ARG A 291 -33.19 -21.84 27.08
C ARG A 291 -32.71 -22.09 28.51
N ALA A 292 -32.70 -21.08 29.37
CA ALA A 292 -32.31 -21.21 30.77
C ALA A 292 -33.40 -21.81 31.66
N THR A 293 -34.65 -21.85 31.20
CA THR A 293 -35.81 -22.33 31.99
C THR A 293 -35.91 -23.86 32.04
N TRP A 294 -35.18 -24.59 31.19
CA TRP A 294 -35.23 -26.05 31.10
C TRP A 294 -34.16 -26.79 31.94
N LEU A 295 -33.31 -26.06 32.66
CA LEU A 295 -32.21 -26.62 33.46
C LEU A 295 -32.44 -26.57 34.98
N SER A 296 -33.69 -26.42 35.43
CA SER A 296 -34.02 -26.69 36.84
C SER A 296 -34.33 -28.19 37.02
N PRO A 297 -33.51 -28.97 37.76
CA PRO A 297 -33.85 -30.34 38.07
C PRO A 297 -34.83 -30.33 39.25
N ALA A 298 -36.09 -30.66 38.97
CA ALA A 298 -36.98 -31.24 39.99
C ALA A 298 -36.42 -32.62 40.35
N GLY A 299 -36.15 -32.82 41.65
CA GLY A 299 -35.29 -33.91 42.12
C GLY A 299 -35.93 -35.29 42.21
N SER A 300 -35.08 -36.30 42.50
CA SER A 300 -35.33 -37.39 43.45
C SER A 300 -34.12 -38.34 43.53
N GLY A 301 -33.52 -38.44 44.73
CA GLY A 301 -33.25 -39.70 45.45
C GLY A 301 -32.19 -40.72 44.98
N VAL A 302 -31.33 -41.09 45.96
CA VAL A 302 -30.59 -42.38 46.14
C VAL A 302 -29.30 -42.53 45.30
N GLY A 303 -28.12 -42.95 45.79
CA GLY A 303 -27.64 -43.50 47.07
C GLY A 303 -26.09 -43.69 47.00
N ARG A 304 -25.48 -43.95 48.17
CA ARG A 304 -24.04 -43.83 48.54
C ARG A 304 -23.04 -44.79 47.89
N ALA A 305 -21.77 -44.35 47.85
CA ALA A 305 -20.52 -44.94 48.40
C ALA A 305 -19.34 -44.59 47.46
N GLY A 306 -18.15 -44.13 47.84
CA GLY A 306 -17.46 -44.01 49.12
C GLY A 306 -16.04 -44.55 48.94
N GLU A 307 -15.03 -43.72 48.68
CA GLU A 307 -13.63 -44.11 48.93
C GLU A 307 -12.68 -42.90 49.03
N GLN A 308 -11.74 -42.99 49.98
CA GLN A 308 -10.87 -41.92 50.47
C GLN A 308 -9.40 -42.12 50.06
N ARG A 309 -8.75 -40.99 49.71
CA ARG A 309 -7.34 -40.58 50.02
C ARG A 309 -6.16 -41.30 49.32
N PRO A 310 -4.91 -40.75 49.36
CA PRO A 310 -4.45 -39.37 49.61
C PRO A 310 -3.33 -38.84 48.66
N ARG A 311 -3.00 -37.56 48.87
CA ARG A 311 -1.91 -36.72 48.31
C ARG A 311 -0.51 -37.33 48.28
N GLN A 312 0.31 -36.90 47.31
CA GLN A 312 1.75 -36.63 47.50
C GLN A 312 2.24 -35.39 46.72
N SER A 313 3.11 -34.64 47.40
CA SER A 313 3.85 -33.43 47.01
C SER A 313 5.26 -33.76 46.54
N LEU A 314 5.87 -32.90 45.71
CA LEU A 314 7.33 -32.59 45.56
C LEU A 314 7.48 -31.86 44.20
N GLY A 315 8.27 -30.82 43.94
CA GLY A 315 9.30 -30.11 44.67
C GLY A 315 10.30 -29.52 43.64
N ARG A 316 10.49 -28.19 43.66
CA ARG A 316 11.67 -27.36 43.25
C ARG A 316 12.37 -27.52 41.90
N GLY A 317 12.72 -26.36 41.31
CA GLY A 317 13.87 -26.21 40.38
C GLY A 317 13.99 -24.81 39.76
N LEU A 318 14.81 -23.94 40.36
CA LEU A 318 15.26 -22.63 39.84
C LEU A 318 16.41 -22.81 38.82
N SER A 319 16.54 -21.92 37.83
CA SER A 319 17.82 -21.32 37.43
C SER A 319 17.70 -20.27 36.30
N THR A 320 18.43 -19.18 36.52
CA THR A 320 18.64 -17.93 35.76
C THR A 320 19.69 -18.04 34.63
N ARG A 321 19.67 -17.12 33.63
CA ARG A 321 20.82 -16.34 33.05
C ARG A 321 20.42 -15.59 31.75
N THR A 322 20.38 -14.26 31.71
CA THR A 322 21.42 -13.20 31.40
C THR A 322 21.50 -12.74 29.93
N ARG A 323 21.58 -11.41 29.78
CA ARG A 323 21.59 -10.53 28.57
C ARG A 323 22.87 -10.63 27.71
N PRO A 324 22.89 -9.96 26.55
CA PRO A 324 24.06 -9.19 26.11
C PRO A 324 23.77 -7.70 25.81
N GLY A 325 24.81 -6.86 25.92
CA GLY A 325 24.82 -5.41 25.65
C GLY A 325 25.34 -5.03 24.24
N PRO A 326 25.44 -3.72 23.91
CA PRO A 326 25.58 -3.21 22.54
C PRO A 326 27.02 -2.79 22.18
N LEU A 327 27.30 -2.63 20.87
CA LEU A 327 28.51 -1.98 20.37
C LEU A 327 28.19 -1.01 19.21
N ASP A 328 28.96 0.08 19.22
CA ASP A 328 28.81 1.36 18.54
C ASP A 328 29.58 1.49 17.21
N LEU A 329 29.05 2.40 16.35
CA LEU A 329 29.69 3.39 15.43
C LEU A 329 30.81 3.01 14.43
N VAL A 330 30.71 3.53 13.18
CA VAL A 330 31.64 4.52 12.57
C VAL A 330 31.12 4.97 11.18
N LEU A 331 31.14 6.30 10.96
CA LEU A 331 30.77 7.03 9.75
C LEU A 331 31.96 7.17 8.77
N ALA A 332 31.67 7.16 7.46
CA ALA A 332 32.54 7.73 6.44
C ALA A 332 31.71 8.47 5.36
N THR A 333 32.04 9.73 5.11
CA THR A 333 31.45 10.65 4.11
C THR A 333 32.01 10.42 2.71
N PRO A 334 31.27 10.79 1.64
CA PRO A 334 31.94 11.52 0.57
C PRO A 334 31.13 12.68 -0.07
N VAL A 335 31.90 13.77 -0.28
CA VAL A 335 31.92 14.79 -1.34
C VAL A 335 30.76 14.84 -2.35
N THR A 336 30.11 16.01 -2.40
CA THR A 336 28.98 16.41 -3.25
C THR A 336 29.41 16.99 -4.60
N SER A 337 28.77 16.58 -5.71
CA SER A 337 28.77 17.31 -6.98
C SER A 337 27.37 17.89 -7.25
N THR A 338 27.24 19.21 -7.10
CA THR A 338 25.96 19.89 -6.84
C THR A 338 25.16 20.29 -8.09
N ASN A 339 25.61 20.01 -9.31
CA ASN A 339 25.02 20.64 -10.51
C ASN A 339 24.12 19.74 -11.40
N ALA A 340 24.08 18.42 -11.21
CA ALA A 340 23.22 17.54 -12.03
C ALA A 340 21.79 17.36 -11.47
N ASN A 341 21.63 17.44 -10.15
CA ASN A 341 20.34 17.24 -9.46
C ASN A 341 19.30 18.32 -9.76
N LEU A 342 19.75 19.52 -10.16
CA LEU A 342 18.89 20.66 -10.49
C LEU A 342 18.14 20.47 -11.80
N VAL A 343 18.72 19.75 -12.76
CA VAL A 343 18.09 19.52 -14.07
C VAL A 343 17.03 18.43 -13.96
N LEU A 344 17.35 17.28 -13.35
CA LEU A 344 16.39 16.19 -13.19
C LEU A 344 15.25 16.51 -12.22
N GLY A 345 15.54 17.30 -11.17
CA GLY A 345 14.52 17.79 -10.24
C GLY A 345 13.55 18.82 -10.83
N ARG A 346 13.94 19.50 -11.93
CA ARG A 346 13.07 20.44 -12.67
C ARG A 346 12.22 19.71 -13.72
N THR A 347 12.80 18.79 -14.50
CA THR A 347 12.03 18.02 -15.50
C THR A 347 11.06 17.02 -14.88
N LEU A 348 11.34 16.45 -13.70
CA LEU A 348 10.38 15.64 -12.96
C LEU A 348 9.30 16.48 -12.23
N ALA A 349 9.45 17.80 -12.19
CA ALA A 349 8.53 18.71 -11.49
C ALA A 349 7.49 19.37 -12.39
N GLY A 350 7.49 19.09 -13.70
CA GLY A 350 6.55 19.71 -14.63
C GLY A 350 6.76 21.21 -14.84
N ASP A 351 7.92 21.76 -14.43
CA ASP A 351 8.32 23.11 -14.85
C ASP A 351 8.97 23.02 -16.25
N PRO A 352 8.59 23.91 -17.19
CA PRO A 352 9.19 23.98 -18.52
C PRO A 352 10.69 24.31 -18.51
#